data_AF-A0A7S0MWG4-F1
#
_entry.id   AF-A0A7S0MWG4-F1
#
_cell.length_a   1.000
_cell.length_b   1.000
_cell.length_c   1.000
_cell.angle_alpha   90.00
_cell.angle_beta   90.00
_cell.angle_gamma   90.00
#
_symmetry.space_group_name_H-M   'P 1'
#
loop_
_entity.id
_entity.type
_entity.pdbx_description
1 polymer ?
#
loop_
_entity_poly.entity_id
_entity_poly.type
_entity_poly.pdbx_seq_one_letter_code
_entity_poly.pdbx_strand_id
1 'polypeptide(L)'
;MRSGQYQRKAPGPSNAGPTTTSQAAQKNAETLFETRLVAEIRQIEARTRSEIDEKKEELRQLVGNSYRDLIESADKIVDMKNTCCAVVGHVGEMQAGFAELNSRAQNFVTQHTQNSGRSKSEIDRDSRKKLFAAGSRVKYLVDTPEKIWGCLDDSAFLKATERYLRACEVHEILTASPSEDQENDDQNIGRMDFSELLSSFPLLSHHWPQVKAFKDQIIRLSGEGLRSESSGALQCAVCLSSIALIKEAQSKDLLQMFLDARTELVKEFLERAKKLVAETNVAEESGGLANTLGNALSEVVKLLQRTICEAGELFKCAVPGDEPLFFATLKEGSKDDSLFGGIPYPEVETAAWDARMSRLSTVLPLVSDEVITDACQKWLTAMNKEVAAYGRELLGGVGGLPDMAAVEEGVRRALAG
;
A
#
# COMPACT_ATOMS: atom_id res chain seq x y z
N MET A 1 25.18 47.34 -2.28
CA MET A 1 25.07 48.65 -1.63
C MET A 1 23.65 49.19 -1.79
N ARG A 2 22.82 49.07 -0.75
CA ARG A 2 21.56 49.81 -0.58
C ARG A 2 21.46 50.11 0.91
N SER A 3 21.80 51.35 1.28
CA SER A 3 21.76 51.83 2.67
C SER A 3 20.32 52.16 3.05
N GLY A 4 19.69 51.29 3.85
CA GLY A 4 18.42 51.59 4.50
C GLY A 4 18.68 52.37 5.78
N GLN A 5 18.54 53.70 5.71
CA GLN A 5 18.51 54.56 6.90
C GLN A 5 17.18 54.37 7.63
N TYR A 6 17.19 53.71 8.78
CA TYR A 6 16.07 53.73 9.73
C TYR A 6 16.29 54.87 10.73
N GLN A 7 15.68 56.02 10.45
CA GLN A 7 15.46 57.09 11.42
C GLN A 7 14.36 56.67 12.40
N ARG A 8 14.74 56.26 13.62
CA ARG A 8 13.80 56.27 14.76
C ARG A 8 13.90 57.60 15.47
N LYS A 9 12.84 58.40 15.31
CA LYS A 9 12.55 59.63 16.04
C LYS A 9 12.25 59.25 17.49
N ALA A 10 13.15 59.56 18.43
CA ALA A 10 12.87 59.44 19.86
C ALA A 10 11.92 60.59 20.28
N PRO A 11 10.85 60.32 21.06
CA PRO A 11 10.10 61.39 21.70
C PRO A 11 10.97 61.99 22.81
N GLY A 12 11.32 63.27 22.68
CA GLY A 12 12.05 64.00 23.71
C GLY A 12 11.22 64.08 25.01
N PRO A 13 11.85 64.02 26.20
CA PRO A 13 11.14 64.19 27.45
C PRO A 13 10.64 65.64 27.55
N SER A 14 9.32 65.79 27.63
CA SER A 14 8.67 67.06 27.95
C SER A 14 9.10 67.48 29.36
N ASN A 15 9.96 68.49 29.44
CA ASN A 15 10.53 69.00 30.68
C ASN A 15 9.48 69.87 31.40
N ALA A 16 8.51 69.23 32.06
CA ALA A 16 7.61 69.90 32.99
C ALA A 16 8.33 70.06 34.33
N GLY A 17 8.75 71.30 34.63
CA GLY A 17 9.42 71.63 35.89
C GLY A 17 8.54 71.35 37.14
N PRO A 18 9.15 71.14 38.31
CA PRO A 18 8.47 70.68 39.54
C PRO A 18 7.48 71.69 40.16
N THR A 19 7.37 72.91 39.65
CA THR A 19 6.62 74.02 40.27
C THR A 19 5.12 73.97 40.06
N THR A 20 4.62 73.45 38.92
CA THR A 20 3.17 73.39 38.63
C THR A 20 2.46 72.25 39.37
N THR A 21 3.10 71.10 39.54
CA THR A 21 2.55 69.96 40.29
C THR A 21 2.41 70.28 41.78
N SER A 22 3.35 71.06 42.33
CA SER A 22 3.35 71.43 43.75
C SER A 22 2.17 72.34 44.12
N GLN A 23 1.84 73.33 43.29
CA GLN A 23 0.68 74.22 43.55
C GLN A 23 -0.67 73.50 43.44
N ALA A 24 -0.80 72.55 42.50
CA ALA A 24 -2.01 71.75 42.37
C ALA A 24 -2.17 70.76 43.54
N ALA A 25 -1.07 70.15 43.99
CA ALA A 25 -1.06 69.28 45.16
C ALA A 25 -1.43 70.04 46.45
N GLN A 26 -0.97 71.28 46.58
CA GLN A 26 -1.26 72.13 47.74
C GLN A 26 -2.75 72.51 47.81
N LYS A 27 -3.35 72.94 46.69
CA LYS A 27 -4.79 73.23 46.62
C LYS A 27 -5.67 72.00 46.89
N ASN A 28 -5.25 70.82 46.41
CA ASN A 28 -5.95 69.57 46.70
C ASN A 28 -5.82 69.18 48.18
N ALA A 29 -4.67 69.42 48.80
CA ALA A 29 -4.48 69.19 50.23
C ALA A 29 -5.33 70.13 51.08
N GLU A 30 -5.38 71.43 50.73
CA GLU A 30 -6.25 72.42 51.38
C GLU A 30 -7.73 72.02 51.30
N THR A 31 -8.20 71.60 50.12
CA THR A 31 -9.59 71.11 49.93
C THR A 31 -9.90 69.84 50.74
N LEU A 32 -8.92 68.94 50.92
CA LEU A 32 -9.05 67.75 51.77
C LEU A 32 -9.18 68.11 53.26
N PHE A 33 -8.44 69.12 53.73
CA PHE A 33 -8.52 69.59 55.11
C PHE A 33 -9.84 70.33 55.41
N GLU A 34 -10.42 71.03 54.43
CA GLU A 34 -11.68 71.77 54.61
C GLU A 34 -12.93 70.87 54.63
N THR A 35 -12.90 69.73 53.91
CA THR A 35 -14.10 68.92 53.66
C THR A 35 -14.19 67.62 54.47
N ARG A 36 -13.12 67.21 55.16
CA ARG A 36 -13.01 65.89 55.81
C ARG A 36 -12.61 65.97 57.28
N LEU A 37 -13.07 65.01 58.07
CA LEU A 37 -12.73 64.89 59.49
C LEU A 37 -11.28 64.38 59.65
N VAL A 38 -10.61 64.80 60.73
CA VAL A 38 -9.17 64.51 60.97
C VAL A 38 -8.83 63.00 60.95
N ALA A 39 -9.76 62.13 61.39
CA ALA A 39 -9.57 60.68 61.35
C ALA A 39 -9.54 60.13 59.91
N GLU A 40 -10.41 60.64 59.03
CA GLU A 40 -10.45 60.25 57.60
C GLU A 40 -9.20 60.73 56.88
N ILE A 41 -8.69 61.92 57.22
CA ILE A 41 -7.47 62.46 56.63
C ILE A 41 -6.24 61.60 56.99
N ARG A 42 -6.12 61.12 58.23
CA ARG A 42 -5.06 60.19 58.64
C ARG A 42 -5.15 58.84 57.92
N GLN A 43 -6.37 58.36 57.66
CA GLN A 43 -6.57 57.12 56.88
C GLN A 43 -6.17 57.30 55.42
N ILE A 44 -6.53 58.44 54.82
CA ILE A 44 -6.12 58.80 53.45
C ILE A 44 -4.59 58.94 53.38
N GLU A 45 -3.96 59.61 54.35
CA GLU A 45 -2.49 59.73 54.42
C GLU A 45 -1.82 58.35 54.49
N ALA A 46 -2.27 57.47 55.39
CA ALA A 46 -1.72 56.13 55.55
C ALA A 46 -1.88 55.30 54.27
N ARG A 47 -3.04 55.42 53.61
CA ARG A 47 -3.31 54.77 52.32
C ARG A 47 -2.41 55.32 51.21
N THR A 48 -2.29 56.63 51.08
CA THR A 48 -1.43 57.27 50.08
C THR A 48 0.04 56.93 50.32
N ARG A 49 0.51 56.83 51.57
CA ARG A 49 1.86 56.35 51.88
C ARG A 49 2.06 54.90 51.41
N SER A 50 1.09 54.03 51.66
CA SER A 50 1.13 52.64 51.20
C SER A 50 1.15 52.55 49.67
N GLU A 51 0.30 53.31 48.98
CA GLU A 51 0.25 53.36 47.50
C GLU A 51 1.55 53.92 46.91
N ILE A 52 2.18 54.91 47.57
CA ILE A 52 3.49 55.43 47.16
C ILE A 52 4.56 54.35 47.27
N ASP A 53 4.59 53.60 48.38
CA ASP A 53 5.60 52.57 48.58
C ASP A 53 5.40 51.38 47.63
N GLU A 54 4.15 51.00 47.35
CA GLU A 54 3.82 50.03 46.30
C GLU A 54 4.29 50.51 44.91
N LYS A 55 3.98 51.76 44.54
CA LYS A 55 4.40 52.33 43.25
C LYS A 55 5.91 52.50 43.13
N LYS A 56 6.61 52.78 44.22
CA LYS A 56 8.09 52.80 44.24
C LYS A 56 8.67 51.42 43.96
N GLU A 57 8.09 50.38 44.55
CA GLU A 57 8.53 49.00 44.34
C GLU A 57 8.20 48.52 42.91
N GLU A 58 7.00 48.83 42.39
CA GLU A 58 6.66 48.59 40.99
C GLU A 58 7.64 49.28 40.03
N LEU A 59 8.00 50.55 40.27
CA LEU A 59 8.98 51.27 39.46
C LEU A 59 10.36 50.64 39.54
N ARG A 60 10.78 50.18 40.73
CA ARG A 60 12.06 49.50 40.92
C ARG A 60 12.12 48.19 40.14
N GLN A 61 11.03 47.42 40.13
CA GLN A 61 10.91 46.19 39.36
C GLN A 61 10.87 46.46 37.85
N LEU A 62 10.09 47.45 37.41
CA LEU A 62 9.99 47.81 35.99
C LEU A 62 11.34 48.26 35.43
N VAL A 63 12.04 49.13 36.15
CA VAL A 63 13.36 49.63 35.76
C VAL A 63 14.41 48.51 35.86
N GLY A 64 14.36 47.69 36.91
CA GLY A 64 15.24 46.53 37.07
C GLY A 64 15.09 45.51 35.94
N ASN A 65 13.85 45.20 35.55
CA ASN A 65 13.56 44.33 34.41
C ASN A 65 13.99 44.98 33.09
N SER A 66 13.76 46.27 32.89
CA SER A 66 14.20 46.98 31.68
C SER A 66 15.73 46.98 31.52
N TYR A 67 16.50 47.14 32.61
CA TYR A 67 17.96 47.01 32.56
C TYR A 67 18.40 45.57 32.30
N ARG A 68 17.74 44.59 32.90
CA ARG A 68 18.03 43.16 32.66
C ARG A 68 17.78 42.78 31.21
N ASP A 69 16.65 43.18 30.64
CA ASP A 69 16.29 42.90 29.25
C ASP A 69 17.26 43.57 28.27
N LEU A 70 17.75 44.78 28.60
CA LEU A 70 18.75 45.47 27.77
C LEU A 70 20.09 44.73 27.79
N ILE A 71 20.52 44.23 28.95
CA ILE A 71 21.75 43.44 29.09
C ILE A 71 21.61 42.11 28.35
N GLU A 72 20.49 41.40 28.56
CA GLU A 72 20.22 40.13 27.87
C GLU A 72 20.15 40.31 26.34
N SER A 73 19.56 41.41 25.88
CA SER A 73 19.55 41.74 24.45
C SER A 73 20.95 42.03 23.91
N ALA A 74 21.82 42.67 24.70
CA ALA A 74 23.20 42.92 24.31
C ALA A 74 24.00 41.60 24.23
N ASP A 75 23.84 40.70 25.21
CA ASP A 75 24.48 39.38 25.21
C ASP A 75 24.04 38.55 24.00
N LYS A 76 22.73 38.52 23.70
CA LYS A 76 22.20 37.84 22.51
C LYS A 76 22.79 38.37 21.20
N ILE A 77 23.06 39.68 21.11
CA ILE A 77 23.72 40.27 19.92
C ILE A 77 25.17 39.80 19.80
N VAL A 78 25.88 39.68 20.91
CA VAL A 78 27.25 39.17 20.94
C VAL A 78 27.29 37.68 20.55
N ASP A 79 26.36 36.88 21.06
CA ASP A 79 26.22 35.47 20.69
C ASP A 79 25.88 35.29 19.21
N MET A 80 24.97 36.11 18.69
CA MET A 80 24.64 36.12 17.27
C MET A 80 25.87 36.48 16.40
N LYS A 81 26.70 37.43 16.84
CA LYS A 81 27.95 37.75 16.15
C LYS A 81 28.90 36.55 16.14
N ASN A 82 29.11 35.91 17.29
CA ASN A 82 30.03 34.78 17.42
C ASN A 82 29.58 33.60 16.56
N THR A 83 28.28 33.29 16.57
CA THR A 83 27.70 32.24 15.72
C THR A 83 27.81 32.57 14.23
N CYS A 84 27.56 33.81 13.81
CA CYS A 84 27.81 34.23 12.43
C CYS A 84 29.28 34.07 12.02
N CYS A 85 30.24 34.44 12.89
CA CYS A 85 31.66 34.24 12.62
C CYS A 85 32.02 32.76 12.47
N ALA A 86 31.48 31.89 13.33
CA ALA A 86 31.69 30.44 13.23
C ALA A 86 31.13 29.87 11.91
N VAL A 87 29.92 30.28 11.51
CA VAL A 87 29.31 29.88 10.23
C VAL A 87 30.17 30.29 9.04
N VAL A 88 30.70 31.51 9.03
CA VAL A 88 31.61 31.98 7.98
C VAL A 88 32.89 31.13 7.95
N GLY A 89 33.45 30.77 9.10
CA GLY A 89 34.58 29.85 9.21
C GLY A 89 34.30 28.48 8.59
N HIS A 90 33.18 27.85 8.98
CA HIS A 90 32.78 26.54 8.45
C HIS A 90 32.52 26.56 6.94
N VAL A 91 31.95 27.65 6.40
CA VAL A 91 31.78 27.80 4.96
C VAL A 91 33.14 27.92 4.26
N GLY A 92 34.10 28.63 4.85
CA GLY A 92 35.47 28.71 4.35
C GLY A 92 36.19 27.35 4.34
N GLU A 93 36.05 26.58 5.42
CA GLU A 93 36.58 25.21 5.51
C GLU A 93 35.96 24.29 4.45
N MET A 94 34.65 24.38 4.26
CA MET A 94 33.95 23.61 3.22
C MET A 94 34.40 24.00 1.81
N GLN A 95 34.60 25.29 1.54
CA GLN A 95 35.14 25.76 0.25
C GLN A 95 36.57 25.25 0.02
N ALA A 96 37.42 25.27 1.05
CA ALA A 96 38.77 24.71 0.97
C ALA A 96 38.73 23.19 0.73
N GLY A 97 37.84 22.47 1.42
CA GLY A 97 37.62 21.04 1.22
C GLY A 97 37.16 20.69 -0.19
N PHE A 98 36.26 21.48 -0.79
CA PHE A 98 35.86 21.30 -2.18
C PHE A 98 36.99 21.61 -3.17
N ALA A 99 37.81 22.63 -2.91
CA ALA A 99 38.97 22.93 -3.74
C ALA A 99 40.01 21.80 -3.71
N GLU A 100 40.25 21.20 -2.53
CA GLU A 100 41.11 20.03 -2.38
C GLU A 100 40.53 18.79 -3.06
N LEU A 101 39.23 18.52 -2.90
CA LEU A 101 38.57 17.42 -3.59
C LEU A 101 38.67 17.57 -5.12
N ASN A 102 38.44 18.79 -5.62
CA ASN A 102 38.51 19.09 -7.04
C ASN A 102 39.94 18.91 -7.60
N SER A 103 40.98 19.31 -6.84
CA SER A 103 42.36 19.09 -7.26
C SER A 103 42.71 17.59 -7.27
N ARG A 104 42.25 16.82 -6.28
CA ARG A 104 42.39 15.35 -6.26
C ARG A 104 41.65 14.68 -7.43
N ALA A 105 40.44 15.14 -7.76
CA ALA A 105 39.67 14.64 -8.89
C ALA A 105 40.36 14.93 -10.22
N GLN A 106 40.91 16.13 -10.42
CA GLN A 106 41.67 16.47 -11.63
C GLN A 106 42.96 15.66 -11.76
N ASN A 107 43.66 15.40 -10.65
CA ASN A 107 44.84 14.53 -10.65
C ASN A 107 44.49 13.07 -10.99
N PHE A 108 43.34 12.59 -10.53
CA PHE A 108 42.84 11.24 -10.88
C PHE A 108 42.50 11.13 -12.38
N VAL A 109 41.83 12.15 -12.95
CA VAL A 109 41.48 12.17 -14.38
C VAL A 109 42.72 12.25 -15.27
N THR A 110 43.69 13.11 -14.93
CA THR A 110 44.94 13.24 -15.71
C THR A 110 45.83 12.00 -15.66
N GLN A 111 45.85 11.27 -14.53
CA GLN A 111 46.52 9.97 -14.45
C GLN A 111 45.84 8.89 -15.32
N HIS A 112 44.51 8.95 -15.49
CA HIS A 112 43.77 8.02 -16.35
C HIS A 112 43.93 8.31 -17.86
N THR A 113 44.14 9.57 -18.28
CA THR A 113 44.29 9.91 -19.71
C THR A 113 45.65 9.52 -20.31
N GLN A 114 46.71 9.34 -19.51
CA GLN A 114 48.03 8.90 -20.01
C GLN A 114 48.17 7.38 -20.19
N ASN A 115 47.23 6.58 -19.68
CA ASN A 115 47.19 5.13 -19.86
C ASN A 115 46.05 4.76 -20.83
N SER A 116 46.26 5.00 -22.13
CA SER A 116 45.28 4.73 -23.20
C SER A 116 45.13 3.22 -23.55
N GLY A 117 45.27 2.33 -22.57
CA GLY A 117 44.93 0.91 -22.68
C GLY A 117 44.10 0.50 -21.47
N ARG A 118 42.94 -0.15 -21.68
CA ARG A 118 42.04 -0.62 -20.60
C ARG A 118 42.86 -1.31 -19.52
N SER A 119 42.93 -0.72 -18.33
CA SER A 119 43.66 -1.30 -17.21
C SER A 119 43.00 -2.62 -16.83
N LYS A 120 43.79 -3.64 -16.45
CA LYS A 120 43.30 -4.92 -15.90
C LYS A 120 42.25 -4.72 -14.79
N SER A 121 42.36 -3.61 -14.05
CA SER A 121 41.43 -3.21 -12.99
C SER A 121 40.05 -2.74 -13.47
N GLU A 122 39.92 -2.18 -14.67
CA GLU A 122 38.63 -1.75 -15.25
C GLU A 122 37.88 -2.95 -15.83
N ILE A 123 38.58 -3.88 -16.46
CA ILE A 123 38.02 -5.15 -16.95
C ILE A 123 37.51 -5.96 -15.76
N ASP A 124 38.30 -6.07 -14.68
CA ASP A 124 37.88 -6.74 -13.45
C ASP A 124 36.66 -6.06 -12.78
N ARG A 125 36.57 -4.73 -12.82
CA ARG A 125 35.40 -4.00 -12.31
C ARG A 125 34.15 -4.26 -13.14
N ASP A 126 34.26 -4.33 -14.46
CA ASP A 126 33.13 -4.62 -15.36
C ASP A 126 32.64 -6.07 -15.19
N SER A 127 33.56 -7.04 -15.14
CA SER A 127 33.24 -8.45 -14.86
C SER A 127 32.56 -8.62 -13.49
N ARG A 128 33.02 -7.90 -12.45
CA ARG A 128 32.36 -7.91 -11.13
C ARG A 128 30.97 -7.30 -11.14
N LYS A 129 30.74 -6.23 -11.92
CA LYS A 129 29.40 -5.64 -12.08
C LYS A 129 28.44 -6.61 -12.75
N LYS A 130 28.88 -7.27 -13.83
CA LYS A 130 28.10 -8.30 -14.54
C LYS A 130 27.76 -9.48 -13.62
N LEU A 131 28.76 -10.00 -12.90
CA LEU A 131 28.56 -11.05 -11.89
C LEU A 131 27.60 -10.64 -10.77
N PHE A 132 27.69 -9.40 -10.29
CA PHE A 132 26.77 -8.89 -9.27
C PHE A 132 25.34 -8.75 -9.79
N ALA A 133 25.18 -8.24 -11.01
CA ALA A 133 23.88 -8.11 -11.68
C ALA A 133 23.25 -9.48 -11.94
N ALA A 134 24.03 -10.48 -12.37
CA ALA A 134 23.60 -11.86 -12.53
C ALA A 134 23.27 -12.50 -11.18
N GLY A 135 24.14 -12.36 -10.18
CA GLY A 135 23.95 -12.90 -8.83
C GLY A 135 22.71 -12.35 -8.13
N SER A 136 22.36 -11.08 -8.36
CA SER A 136 21.14 -10.47 -7.82
C SER A 136 19.87 -11.05 -8.43
N ARG A 137 19.88 -11.38 -9.72
CA ARG A 137 18.78 -12.07 -10.41
C ARG A 137 18.69 -13.53 -9.98
N VAL A 138 19.82 -14.22 -9.84
CA VAL A 138 19.86 -15.58 -9.27
C VAL A 138 19.29 -15.58 -7.86
N LYS A 139 19.66 -14.60 -7.03
CA LYS A 139 19.08 -14.42 -5.69
C LYS A 139 17.56 -14.24 -5.75
N TYR A 140 17.06 -13.39 -6.64
CA TYR A 140 15.61 -13.21 -6.84
C TYR A 140 14.90 -14.54 -7.13
N LEU A 141 15.49 -15.40 -7.98
CA LEU A 141 14.95 -16.72 -8.31
C LEU A 141 15.01 -17.70 -7.13
N VAL A 142 16.09 -17.65 -6.33
CA VAL A 142 16.25 -18.49 -5.13
C VAL A 142 15.27 -18.10 -4.03
N ASP A 143 15.00 -16.81 -3.85
CA ASP A 143 14.06 -16.30 -2.84
C ASP A 143 12.57 -16.48 -3.25
N THR A 144 12.30 -16.80 -4.53
CA THR A 144 10.94 -16.84 -5.09
C THR A 144 10.04 -17.92 -4.47
N PRO A 145 10.47 -19.18 -4.27
CA PRO A 145 9.63 -20.19 -3.63
C PRO A 145 9.10 -19.78 -2.25
N GLU A 146 9.92 -19.15 -1.41
CA GLU A 146 9.51 -18.66 -0.08
C GLU A 146 8.42 -17.59 -0.21
N LYS A 147 8.59 -16.65 -1.13
CA LYS A 147 7.59 -15.61 -1.40
C LYS A 147 6.29 -16.17 -1.96
N ILE A 148 6.36 -17.15 -2.86
CA ILE A 148 5.17 -17.82 -3.40
C ILE A 148 4.44 -18.55 -2.28
N TRP A 149 5.13 -19.32 -1.45
CA TRP A 149 4.51 -20.03 -0.33
C TRP A 149 3.83 -19.08 0.66
N GLY A 150 4.49 -18.00 1.07
CA GLY A 150 3.86 -17.01 1.95
C GLY A 150 2.58 -16.41 1.35
N CYS A 151 2.58 -16.12 0.04
CA CYS A 151 1.37 -15.64 -0.62
C CYS A 151 0.27 -16.72 -0.74
N LEU A 152 0.64 -17.99 -0.92
CA LEU A 152 -0.32 -19.10 -0.98
C LEU A 152 -0.97 -19.36 0.38
N ASP A 153 -0.20 -19.27 1.47
CA ASP A 153 -0.70 -19.43 2.84
C ASP A 153 -1.68 -18.30 3.21
N ASP A 154 -1.40 -17.07 2.76
CA ASP A 154 -2.27 -15.90 2.92
C ASP A 154 -3.48 -15.87 1.95
N SER A 155 -3.65 -16.89 1.10
CA SER A 155 -4.67 -16.92 0.01
C SER A 155 -4.56 -15.77 -1.00
N ALA A 156 -3.41 -15.11 -1.07
CA ALA A 156 -3.08 -14.04 -2.01
C ALA A 156 -2.61 -14.61 -3.36
N PHE A 157 -3.48 -15.37 -4.04
CA PHE A 157 -3.14 -16.10 -5.27
C PHE A 157 -2.62 -15.21 -6.40
N LEU A 158 -3.13 -13.99 -6.52
CA LEU A 158 -2.70 -13.05 -7.57
C LEU A 158 -1.23 -12.65 -7.35
N LYS A 159 -0.85 -12.32 -6.12
CA LYS A 159 0.54 -11.97 -5.77
C LYS A 159 1.48 -13.15 -5.98
N ALA A 160 1.05 -14.36 -5.62
CA ALA A 160 1.80 -15.59 -5.89
C ALA A 160 2.04 -15.80 -7.39
N THR A 161 0.99 -15.61 -8.20
CA THR A 161 1.03 -15.71 -9.65
C THR A 161 1.98 -14.69 -10.28
N GLU A 162 1.85 -13.42 -9.91
CA GLU A 162 2.71 -12.38 -10.44
C GLU A 162 4.18 -12.61 -10.06
N ARG A 163 4.46 -13.04 -8.82
CA ARG A 163 5.83 -13.37 -8.41
C ARG A 163 6.40 -14.53 -9.23
N TYR A 164 5.59 -15.56 -9.49
CA TYR A 164 5.98 -16.68 -10.36
C TYR A 164 6.29 -16.22 -11.78
N LEU A 165 5.41 -15.42 -12.40
CA LEU A 165 5.59 -14.93 -13.76
C LEU A 165 6.79 -13.99 -13.88
N ARG A 166 6.98 -13.08 -12.90
CA ARG A 166 8.18 -12.24 -12.81
C ARG A 166 9.46 -13.08 -12.73
N ALA A 167 9.44 -14.19 -11.99
CA ALA A 167 10.56 -15.13 -11.95
C ALA A 167 10.79 -15.84 -13.30
N CYS A 168 9.74 -16.14 -14.07
CA CYS A 168 9.88 -16.61 -15.46
C CYS A 168 10.59 -15.59 -16.35
N GLU A 169 10.16 -14.33 -16.32
CA GLU A 169 10.81 -13.26 -17.11
C GLU A 169 12.28 -13.09 -16.72
N VAL A 170 12.60 -13.07 -15.41
CA VAL A 170 13.99 -12.97 -14.93
C VAL A 170 14.83 -14.17 -15.39
N HIS A 171 14.28 -15.38 -15.36
CA HIS A 171 14.98 -16.57 -15.86
C HIS A 171 15.17 -16.52 -17.38
N GLU A 172 14.15 -16.10 -18.15
CA GLU A 172 14.26 -15.92 -19.59
C GLU A 172 15.35 -14.90 -19.95
N ILE A 173 15.40 -13.76 -19.25
CA ILE A 173 16.44 -12.74 -19.43
C ILE A 173 17.84 -13.28 -19.10
N LEU A 174 17.97 -14.09 -18.04
CA LEU A 174 19.24 -14.71 -17.64
C LEU A 174 19.72 -15.81 -18.58
N THR A 175 18.80 -16.48 -19.29
CA THR A 175 19.11 -17.60 -20.19
C THR A 175 19.14 -17.22 -21.66
N ALA A 176 18.63 -16.03 -22.01
CA ALA A 176 18.69 -15.49 -23.36
C ALA A 176 20.15 -15.26 -23.78
N SER A 177 20.55 -15.88 -24.89
CA SER A 177 21.87 -15.64 -25.48
C SER A 177 22.01 -14.17 -25.89
N PRO A 178 23.18 -13.55 -25.66
CA PRO A 178 23.45 -12.21 -26.19
C PRO A 178 23.43 -12.26 -27.72
N SER A 179 22.57 -11.46 -28.35
CA SER A 179 22.61 -11.24 -29.79
C SER A 179 23.86 -10.42 -30.15
N GLU A 180 24.58 -10.83 -31.18
CA GLU A 180 25.86 -10.24 -31.65
C GLU A 180 25.78 -8.74 -32.01
N ASP A 181 24.58 -8.16 -32.14
CA ASP A 181 24.36 -6.79 -32.64
C ASP A 181 24.38 -5.67 -31.58
N GLN A 182 24.64 -5.94 -30.30
CA GLN A 182 24.47 -4.96 -29.20
C GLN A 182 25.68 -4.87 -28.24
N GLU A 183 26.88 -4.66 -28.77
CA GLU A 183 28.11 -4.51 -27.96
C GLU A 183 28.28 -3.11 -27.32
N ASN A 184 27.50 -2.10 -27.70
CA ASN A 184 27.80 -0.69 -27.41
C ASN A 184 26.81 0.06 -26.50
N ASP A 185 25.84 -0.62 -25.88
CA ASP A 185 24.83 0.07 -25.06
C ASP A 185 24.99 -0.24 -23.56
N ASP A 186 24.90 0.79 -22.72
CA ASP A 186 24.88 0.70 -21.25
C ASP A 186 23.72 -0.18 -20.71
N GLN A 187 22.84 -0.65 -21.61
CA GLN A 187 21.74 -1.59 -21.34
C GLN A 187 22.18 -3.07 -21.24
N ASN A 188 23.45 -3.41 -21.55
CA ASN A 188 23.96 -4.79 -21.48
C ASN A 188 24.46 -5.20 -20.07
N ILE A 189 24.12 -4.43 -19.03
CA ILE A 189 24.57 -4.66 -17.64
C ILE A 189 23.88 -5.91 -17.07
N GLY A 190 24.58 -7.04 -17.10
CA GLY A 190 24.19 -8.27 -16.41
C GLY A 190 23.79 -9.44 -17.29
N ARG A 191 23.89 -9.31 -18.62
CA ARG A 191 23.81 -10.47 -19.52
C ARG A 191 25.15 -11.20 -19.54
N MET A 192 25.10 -12.46 -19.15
CA MET A 192 26.23 -13.37 -19.06
C MET A 192 25.84 -14.64 -19.82
N ASP A 193 26.75 -15.22 -20.59
CA ASP A 193 26.44 -16.45 -21.30
C ASP A 193 25.97 -17.52 -20.31
N PHE A 194 24.92 -18.26 -20.66
CA PHE A 194 24.31 -19.24 -19.76
C PHE A 194 25.32 -20.29 -19.25
N SER A 195 26.34 -20.61 -20.04
CA SER A 195 27.47 -21.48 -19.65
C SER A 195 28.35 -20.84 -18.55
N GLU A 196 28.64 -19.55 -18.66
CA GLU A 196 29.43 -18.78 -17.68
C GLU A 196 28.61 -18.50 -16.40
N LEU A 197 27.29 -18.36 -16.54
CA LEU A 197 26.35 -18.27 -15.43
C LEU A 197 26.29 -19.59 -14.64
N LEU A 198 26.21 -20.74 -15.33
CA LEU A 198 26.17 -22.05 -14.68
C LEU A 198 27.50 -22.45 -14.04
N SER A 199 28.64 -21.97 -14.57
CA SER A 199 29.93 -22.16 -13.91
C SER A 199 30.01 -21.38 -12.59
N SER A 200 29.39 -20.20 -12.53
CA SER A 200 29.32 -19.36 -11.33
C SER A 200 28.20 -19.77 -10.36
N PHE A 201 27.08 -20.26 -10.88
CA PHE A 201 25.85 -20.59 -10.14
C PHE A 201 25.26 -21.95 -10.58
N PRO A 202 25.93 -23.08 -10.31
CA PRO A 202 25.51 -24.40 -10.78
C PRO A 202 24.16 -24.86 -10.24
N LEU A 203 23.79 -24.40 -9.03
CA LEU A 203 22.54 -24.74 -8.35
C LEU A 203 21.29 -24.19 -9.06
N LEU A 204 21.43 -23.19 -9.92
CA LEU A 204 20.30 -22.60 -10.65
C LEU A 204 19.57 -23.65 -11.50
N SER A 205 20.33 -24.54 -12.16
CA SER A 205 19.81 -25.63 -12.98
C SER A 205 18.91 -26.60 -12.19
N HIS A 206 19.25 -26.86 -10.92
CA HIS A 206 18.50 -27.75 -10.05
C HIS A 206 17.30 -27.05 -9.40
N HIS A 207 17.42 -25.76 -9.08
CA HIS A 207 16.38 -25.01 -8.39
C HIS A 207 15.24 -24.58 -9.33
N TRP A 208 15.53 -24.25 -10.59
CA TRP A 208 14.53 -23.76 -11.52
C TRP A 208 13.33 -24.71 -11.77
N PRO A 209 13.51 -26.05 -11.92
CA PRO A 209 12.39 -26.98 -12.01
C PRO A 209 11.43 -26.91 -10.81
N GLN A 210 11.93 -26.61 -9.61
CA GLN A 210 11.10 -26.44 -8.41
C GLN A 210 10.24 -25.19 -8.52
N VAL A 211 10.80 -24.08 -9.01
CA VAL A 211 10.04 -22.86 -9.30
C VAL A 211 8.96 -23.11 -10.35
N LYS A 212 9.29 -23.85 -11.43
CA LYS A 212 8.32 -24.23 -12.47
C LYS A 212 7.15 -25.08 -11.95
N ALA A 213 7.40 -25.97 -11.00
CA ALA A 213 6.35 -26.82 -10.42
C ALA A 213 5.24 -26.02 -9.71
N PHE A 214 5.52 -24.78 -9.27
CA PHE A 214 4.49 -23.92 -8.67
C PHE A 214 3.40 -23.51 -9.64
N LYS A 215 3.62 -23.56 -10.96
CA LYS A 215 2.59 -23.24 -11.95
C LYS A 215 1.31 -24.03 -11.72
N ASP A 216 1.44 -25.36 -11.64
CA ASP A 216 0.31 -26.26 -11.49
C ASP A 216 -0.30 -26.16 -10.08
N GLN A 217 0.53 -25.93 -9.07
CA GLN A 217 0.09 -25.72 -7.71
C GLN A 217 -0.76 -24.45 -7.56
N ILE A 218 -0.33 -23.33 -8.15
CA ILE A 218 -1.06 -22.06 -8.10
C ILE A 218 -2.40 -22.20 -8.84
N ILE A 219 -2.43 -22.86 -10.01
CA ILE A 219 -3.68 -23.12 -10.75
C ILE A 219 -4.63 -23.96 -9.91
N ARG A 220 -4.12 -25.04 -9.30
CA ARG A 220 -4.94 -25.96 -8.49
C ARG A 220 -5.54 -25.24 -7.28
N LEU A 221 -4.72 -24.52 -6.51
CA LEU A 221 -5.16 -23.79 -5.32
C LEU A 221 -6.11 -22.64 -5.67
N SER A 222 -5.85 -21.90 -6.75
CA SER A 222 -6.77 -20.85 -7.22
C SER A 222 -8.13 -21.44 -7.63
N GLY A 223 -8.13 -22.62 -8.26
CA GLY A 223 -9.35 -23.36 -8.60
C GLY A 223 -10.10 -23.88 -7.36
N GLU A 224 -9.38 -24.32 -6.32
CA GLU A 224 -9.96 -24.66 -5.02
C GLU A 224 -10.55 -23.43 -4.32
N GLY A 225 -9.90 -22.27 -4.43
CA GLY A 225 -10.41 -21.00 -3.93
C GLY A 225 -11.75 -20.59 -4.57
N LEU A 226 -11.96 -20.91 -5.85
CA LEU A 226 -13.26 -20.73 -6.54
C LEU A 226 -14.34 -21.70 -6.04
N ARG A 227 -13.94 -22.85 -5.52
CA ARG A 227 -14.84 -23.85 -4.92
C ARG A 227 -15.10 -23.61 -3.43
N SER A 228 -14.54 -22.56 -2.83
CA SER A 228 -14.78 -22.29 -1.40
C SER A 228 -16.14 -21.58 -1.17
N GLU A 229 -16.85 -22.03 -0.14
CA GLU A 229 -18.15 -21.52 0.31
C GLU A 229 -18.05 -20.10 0.92
N SER A 230 -16.88 -19.75 1.47
CA SER A 230 -16.62 -18.46 2.14
C SER A 230 -16.05 -17.38 1.21
N SER A 231 -15.71 -17.71 -0.04
CA SER A 231 -15.05 -16.78 -0.98
C SER A 231 -15.99 -15.68 -1.44
N GLY A 232 -15.74 -14.43 -1.02
CA GLY A 232 -16.43 -13.26 -1.56
C GLY A 232 -16.08 -12.98 -3.03
N ALA A 233 -16.80 -12.06 -3.68
CA ALA A 233 -16.59 -11.69 -5.08
C ALA A 233 -15.14 -11.26 -5.37
N LEU A 234 -14.51 -10.52 -4.44
CA LEU A 234 -13.11 -10.10 -4.55
C LEU A 234 -12.14 -11.30 -4.57
N GLN A 235 -12.35 -12.30 -3.71
CA GLN A 235 -11.50 -13.49 -3.69
C GLN A 235 -11.68 -14.29 -4.99
N CYS A 236 -12.90 -14.35 -5.52
CA CYS A 236 -13.15 -14.97 -6.82
C CYS A 236 -12.45 -14.22 -7.95
N ALA A 237 -12.45 -12.88 -7.91
CA ALA A 237 -11.72 -12.05 -8.85
C ALA A 237 -10.22 -12.36 -8.79
N VAL A 238 -9.63 -12.37 -7.59
CA VAL A 238 -8.22 -12.72 -7.37
C VAL A 238 -7.87 -14.11 -7.93
N CYS A 239 -8.69 -15.13 -7.65
CA CYS A 239 -8.49 -16.49 -8.18
C CYS A 239 -8.58 -16.53 -9.71
N LEU A 240 -9.56 -15.85 -10.31
CA LEU A 240 -9.72 -15.79 -11.76
C LEU A 240 -8.59 -15.01 -12.43
N SER A 241 -8.17 -13.89 -11.87
CA SER A 241 -7.03 -13.10 -12.36
C SER A 241 -5.74 -13.92 -12.32
N SER A 242 -5.55 -14.73 -11.27
CA SER A 242 -4.42 -15.67 -11.16
C SER A 242 -4.44 -16.70 -12.28
N ILE A 243 -5.59 -17.34 -12.52
CA ILE A 243 -5.75 -18.35 -13.57
C ILE A 243 -5.58 -17.70 -14.96
N ALA A 244 -6.14 -16.50 -15.17
CA ALA A 244 -6.02 -15.74 -16.41
C ALA A 244 -4.56 -15.43 -16.76
N LEU A 245 -3.78 -14.96 -15.77
CA LEU A 245 -2.38 -14.61 -15.94
C LEU A 245 -1.48 -15.80 -16.29
N ILE A 246 -1.74 -16.98 -15.71
CA ILE A 246 -0.93 -18.19 -15.95
C ILE A 246 -1.33 -18.93 -17.22
N LYS A 247 -2.63 -19.03 -17.50
CA LYS A 247 -3.15 -19.78 -18.66
C LYS A 247 -3.30 -18.94 -19.91
N GLU A 248 -3.20 -17.60 -19.81
CA GLU A 248 -3.49 -16.66 -20.89
C GLU A 248 -4.87 -16.92 -21.53
N ALA A 249 -5.83 -17.27 -20.67
CA ALA A 249 -7.19 -17.67 -21.06
C ALA A 249 -8.05 -16.46 -21.42
N GLN A 250 -8.98 -16.66 -22.36
CA GLN A 250 -9.95 -15.64 -22.76
C GLN A 250 -10.98 -15.39 -21.66
N SER A 251 -11.56 -14.19 -21.63
CA SER A 251 -12.60 -13.81 -20.65
C SER A 251 -13.82 -14.74 -20.65
N LYS A 252 -14.19 -15.30 -21.82
CA LYS A 252 -15.28 -16.27 -21.94
C LYS A 252 -14.95 -17.61 -21.29
N ASP A 253 -13.72 -18.08 -21.45
CA ASP A 253 -13.27 -19.34 -20.86
C ASP A 253 -13.13 -19.20 -19.34
N LEU A 254 -12.75 -18.02 -18.86
CA LEU A 254 -12.71 -17.70 -17.43
C LEU A 254 -14.11 -17.72 -16.80
N LEU A 255 -15.11 -17.16 -17.48
CA LEU A 255 -16.51 -17.24 -17.05
C LEU A 255 -16.98 -18.70 -16.99
N GLN A 256 -16.67 -19.50 -18.03
CA GLN A 256 -17.03 -20.92 -18.03
C GLN A 256 -16.33 -21.68 -16.89
N MET A 257 -15.04 -21.46 -16.66
CA MET A 257 -14.30 -22.08 -15.56
C MET A 257 -14.87 -21.70 -14.18
N PHE A 258 -15.34 -20.46 -14.01
CA PHE A 258 -16.03 -20.04 -12.79
C PHE A 258 -17.33 -20.83 -12.59
N LEU A 259 -18.18 -20.89 -13.61
CA LEU A 259 -19.45 -21.62 -13.55
C LEU A 259 -19.26 -23.12 -13.37
N ASP A 260 -18.23 -23.71 -13.98
CA ASP A 260 -17.88 -25.13 -13.80
C ASP A 260 -17.40 -25.39 -12.37
N ALA A 261 -16.55 -24.52 -11.80
CA ALA A 261 -16.13 -24.64 -10.40
C ALA A 261 -17.31 -24.54 -9.42
N ARG A 262 -18.25 -23.63 -9.67
CA ARG A 262 -19.47 -23.49 -8.88
C ARG A 262 -20.43 -24.67 -9.06
N THR A 263 -20.47 -25.27 -10.24
CA THR A 263 -21.20 -26.52 -10.50
C THR A 263 -20.70 -27.67 -9.62
N GLU A 264 -19.38 -27.86 -9.57
CA GLU A 264 -18.79 -28.91 -8.73
C GLU A 264 -19.03 -28.66 -7.24
N LEU A 265 -18.97 -27.40 -6.80
CA LEU A 265 -19.32 -27.03 -5.42
C LEU A 265 -20.78 -27.38 -5.07
N VAL A 266 -21.73 -27.09 -5.98
CA VAL A 266 -23.15 -27.45 -5.79
C VAL A 266 -23.31 -28.97 -5.69
N LYS A 267 -22.63 -29.74 -6.55
CA LYS A 267 -22.67 -31.21 -6.50
C LYS A 267 -22.09 -31.76 -5.20
N GLU A 268 -20.93 -31.25 -4.76
CA GLU A 268 -20.32 -31.62 -3.48
C GLU A 268 -21.26 -31.34 -2.30
N PHE A 269 -21.98 -30.21 -2.34
CA PHE A 269 -22.96 -29.86 -1.31
C PHE A 269 -24.18 -30.79 -1.33
N LEU A 270 -24.71 -31.11 -2.51
CA LEU A 270 -25.83 -32.04 -2.66
C LEU A 270 -25.47 -33.47 -2.22
N GLU A 271 -24.25 -33.94 -2.53
CA GLU A 271 -23.73 -35.22 -2.06
C GLU A 271 -23.55 -35.24 -0.54
N ARG A 272 -23.09 -34.13 0.05
CA ARG A 272 -23.03 -33.97 1.52
C ARG A 272 -24.42 -34.03 2.14
N ALA A 273 -25.40 -33.34 1.55
CA ALA A 273 -26.79 -33.37 1.99
C ALA A 273 -27.39 -34.78 1.91
N LYS A 274 -27.09 -35.52 0.84
CA LYS A 274 -27.53 -36.91 0.66
C LYS A 274 -27.02 -37.83 1.77
N LYS A 275 -25.75 -37.70 2.18
CA LYS A 275 -25.18 -38.45 3.31
C LYS A 275 -25.87 -38.10 4.62
N LEU A 276 -26.08 -36.81 4.90
CA LEU A 276 -26.76 -36.35 6.12
C LEU A 276 -28.19 -36.89 6.22
N VAL A 277 -28.93 -36.90 5.11
CA VAL A 277 -30.29 -37.47 5.02
C VAL A 277 -30.28 -38.98 5.26
N ALA A 278 -29.30 -39.70 4.72
CA ALA A 278 -29.15 -41.14 4.97
C ALA A 278 -28.87 -41.46 6.45
N GLU A 279 -28.07 -40.64 7.13
CA GLU A 279 -27.75 -40.78 8.55
C GLU A 279 -28.94 -40.43 9.45
N THR A 280 -29.70 -39.37 9.13
CA THR A 280 -30.89 -38.97 9.91
C THR A 280 -32.05 -39.94 9.76
N ASN A 281 -32.18 -40.65 8.64
CA ASN A 281 -33.17 -41.73 8.49
C ASN A 281 -32.96 -42.91 9.46
N VAL A 282 -31.77 -43.06 10.06
CA VAL A 282 -31.48 -44.11 11.06
C VAL A 282 -31.92 -43.68 12.48
N ALA A 283 -32.05 -42.38 12.73
CA ALA A 283 -32.56 -41.83 13.98
C ALA A 283 -34.07 -41.53 13.83
N GLU A 284 -34.94 -42.27 14.54
CA GLU A 284 -36.42 -42.21 14.45
C GLU A 284 -37.06 -40.88 14.93
N GLU A 285 -36.53 -39.71 14.55
CA GLU A 285 -37.10 -38.41 14.88
C GLU A 285 -37.94 -37.88 13.71
N SER A 286 -39.26 -38.09 13.81
CA SER A 286 -40.26 -37.56 12.89
C SER A 286 -40.28 -36.03 12.94
N GLY A 287 -39.53 -35.39 12.04
CA GLY A 287 -39.44 -33.93 11.90
C GLY A 287 -38.01 -33.41 11.69
N GLY A 288 -36.98 -34.16 12.12
CA GLY A 288 -35.58 -33.78 11.93
C GLY A 288 -35.13 -33.83 10.46
N LEU A 289 -35.63 -34.81 9.71
CA LEU A 289 -35.32 -35.02 8.29
C LEU A 289 -35.79 -33.84 7.42
N ALA A 290 -37.03 -33.40 7.62
CA ALA A 290 -37.63 -32.30 6.86
C ALA A 290 -36.88 -30.98 7.08
N ASN A 291 -36.50 -30.69 8.33
CA ASN A 291 -35.72 -29.49 8.65
C ASN A 291 -34.30 -29.56 8.05
N THR A 292 -33.64 -30.72 8.14
CA THR A 292 -32.29 -30.93 7.59
C THR A 292 -32.29 -30.77 6.07
N LEU A 293 -33.27 -31.36 5.38
CA LEU A 293 -33.43 -31.23 3.93
C LEU A 293 -33.80 -29.80 3.52
N GLY A 294 -34.71 -29.16 4.25
CA GLY A 294 -35.09 -27.76 4.03
C GLY A 294 -33.90 -26.81 4.15
N ASN A 295 -33.04 -27.01 5.16
CA ASN A 295 -31.81 -26.24 5.32
C ASN A 295 -30.81 -26.50 4.19
N ALA A 296 -30.59 -27.76 3.82
CA ALA A 296 -29.67 -28.09 2.73
C ALA A 296 -30.11 -27.48 1.39
N LEU A 297 -31.38 -27.62 1.02
CA LEU A 297 -31.90 -27.02 -0.21
C LEU A 297 -31.89 -25.48 -0.16
N SER A 298 -32.12 -24.90 1.01
CA SER A 298 -32.01 -23.45 1.21
C SER A 298 -30.58 -22.94 0.96
N GLU A 299 -29.56 -23.66 1.45
CA GLU A 299 -28.16 -23.31 1.19
C GLU A 299 -27.78 -23.47 -0.29
N VAL A 300 -28.29 -24.49 -0.97
CA VAL A 300 -28.10 -24.65 -2.42
C VAL A 300 -28.67 -23.45 -3.17
N VAL A 301 -29.89 -23.02 -2.84
CA VAL A 301 -30.51 -21.85 -3.50
C VAL A 301 -29.72 -20.58 -3.24
N LYS A 302 -29.27 -20.34 -2.00
CA LYS A 302 -28.40 -19.20 -1.67
C LYS A 302 -27.10 -19.23 -2.47
N LEU A 303 -26.49 -20.41 -2.63
CA LEU A 303 -25.28 -20.59 -3.43
C LEU A 303 -25.53 -20.29 -4.92
N LEU A 304 -26.66 -20.73 -5.48
CA LEU A 304 -27.05 -20.42 -6.85
C LEU A 304 -27.25 -18.91 -7.06
N GLN A 305 -27.99 -18.26 -6.16
CA GLN A 305 -28.20 -16.80 -6.19
C GLN A 305 -26.87 -16.05 -6.11
N ARG A 306 -26.03 -16.41 -5.13
CA ARG A 306 -24.70 -15.82 -4.94
C ARG A 306 -23.82 -15.99 -6.17
N THR A 307 -23.84 -17.15 -6.80
CA THR A 307 -23.04 -17.42 -8.02
C THR A 307 -23.43 -16.49 -9.17
N ILE A 308 -24.72 -16.24 -9.37
CA ILE A 308 -25.20 -15.30 -10.41
C ILE A 308 -24.80 -13.86 -10.06
N CYS A 309 -24.95 -13.46 -8.79
CA CYS A 309 -24.56 -12.14 -8.32
C CYS A 309 -23.06 -11.91 -8.52
N GLU A 310 -22.22 -12.86 -8.10
CA GLU A 310 -20.78 -12.81 -8.27
C GLU A 310 -20.37 -12.83 -9.74
N ALA A 311 -21.01 -13.63 -10.60
CA ALA A 311 -20.77 -13.59 -12.04
C ALA A 311 -21.07 -12.20 -12.63
N GLY A 312 -22.14 -11.56 -12.15
CA GLY A 312 -22.46 -10.18 -12.47
C GLY A 312 -21.38 -9.21 -12.00
N GLU A 313 -20.99 -9.24 -10.73
CA GLU A 313 -19.97 -8.33 -10.17
C GLU A 313 -18.59 -8.51 -10.82
N LEU A 314 -18.23 -9.74 -11.18
CA LEU A 314 -16.94 -10.07 -11.79
C LEU A 314 -16.81 -9.56 -13.22
N PHE A 315 -17.86 -9.72 -14.03
CA PHE A 315 -17.78 -9.51 -15.48
C PHE A 315 -18.63 -8.35 -16.01
N LYS A 316 -19.61 -7.85 -15.23
CA LYS A 316 -20.46 -6.72 -15.60
C LYS A 316 -20.00 -5.45 -14.87
N CYS A 317 -20.07 -4.32 -15.56
CA CYS A 317 -19.85 -3.01 -14.93
C CYS A 317 -21.02 -2.67 -14.00
N ALA A 318 -20.74 -2.46 -12.71
CA ALA A 318 -21.75 -2.06 -11.72
C ALA A 318 -22.26 -0.63 -11.96
N VAL A 319 -21.39 0.26 -12.48
CA VAL A 319 -21.69 1.67 -12.78
C VAL A 319 -21.20 2.00 -14.20
N PRO A 320 -21.95 2.80 -14.99
CA PRO A 320 -21.47 3.26 -16.30
C PRO A 320 -20.18 4.07 -16.14
N GLY A 321 -19.05 3.50 -16.58
CA GLY A 321 -17.72 4.12 -16.48
C GLY A 321 -16.73 3.38 -15.57
N ASP A 322 -17.21 2.45 -14.73
CA ASP A 322 -16.33 1.57 -13.93
C ASP A 322 -15.96 0.30 -14.69
N GLU A 323 -14.80 -0.26 -14.38
CA GLU A 323 -14.36 -1.55 -14.90
C GLU A 323 -14.91 -2.70 -14.05
N PRO A 324 -15.23 -3.86 -14.65
CA PRO A 324 -15.65 -5.03 -13.87
C PRO A 324 -14.61 -5.42 -12.83
N LEU A 325 -15.05 -6.00 -11.70
CA LEU A 325 -14.19 -6.29 -10.54
C LEU A 325 -12.95 -7.12 -10.92
N PHE A 326 -13.12 -8.05 -11.87
CA PHE A 326 -12.00 -8.84 -12.42
C PHE A 326 -10.90 -7.96 -13.04
N PHE A 327 -11.27 -7.00 -13.87
CA PHE A 327 -10.32 -6.11 -14.54
C PHE A 327 -9.70 -5.10 -13.58
N ALA A 328 -10.48 -4.58 -12.64
CA ALA A 328 -9.99 -3.71 -11.58
C ALA A 328 -8.91 -4.41 -10.74
N THR A 329 -9.18 -5.65 -10.31
CA THR A 329 -8.26 -6.47 -9.51
C THR A 329 -6.96 -6.78 -10.28
N LEU A 330 -7.07 -7.07 -11.59
CA LEU A 330 -5.91 -7.32 -12.45
C LEU A 330 -5.01 -6.09 -12.60
N LYS A 331 -5.59 -4.88 -12.67
CA LYS A 331 -4.82 -3.62 -12.76
C LYS A 331 -4.20 -3.20 -11.44
N GLU A 332 -4.86 -3.48 -10.32
CA GLU A 332 -4.37 -3.11 -9.00
C GLU A 332 -3.11 -3.90 -8.62
N GLY A 333 -3.03 -5.18 -8.98
CA GLY A 333 -1.83 -6.00 -8.76
C GLY A 333 -0.56 -5.48 -9.46
N SER A 334 -0.71 -4.75 -10.58
CA SER A 334 0.41 -4.20 -11.35
C SER A 334 1.07 -2.95 -10.74
N LYS A 335 0.53 -2.37 -9.65
CA LYS A 335 0.98 -1.07 -9.09
C LYS A 335 2.04 -1.17 -7.98
N ASP A 336 2.51 -2.36 -7.64
CA ASP A 336 3.54 -2.49 -6.59
C ASP A 336 4.89 -1.90 -7.06
N ASP A 337 5.27 -0.72 -6.53
CA ASP A 337 6.50 0.03 -6.83
C ASP A 337 7.82 -0.76 -6.66
N SER A 338 7.76 -2.01 -6.16
CA SER A 338 8.91 -2.89 -5.93
C SER A 338 8.81 -4.25 -6.65
N LEU A 339 8.28 -4.31 -7.88
CA LEU A 339 8.08 -5.56 -8.63
C LEU A 339 9.31 -6.50 -8.66
N PHE A 340 10.50 -5.90 -8.80
CA PHE A 340 11.80 -6.57 -8.89
C PHE A 340 12.75 -6.22 -7.74
N GLY A 341 12.21 -6.06 -6.53
CA GLY A 341 13.00 -5.73 -5.33
C GLY A 341 14.25 -6.61 -5.19
N GLY A 342 15.41 -5.96 -5.06
CA GLY A 342 16.72 -6.61 -4.91
C GLY A 342 17.53 -6.80 -6.20
N ILE A 343 16.97 -6.52 -7.38
CA ILE A 343 17.70 -6.51 -8.65
C ILE A 343 18.21 -5.09 -8.94
N PRO A 344 19.53 -4.89 -9.18
CA PRO A 344 20.07 -3.59 -9.58
C PRO A 344 19.67 -3.29 -11.03
N TYR A 345 19.13 -2.08 -11.28
CA TYR A 345 18.67 -1.60 -12.58
C TYR A 345 17.67 -2.55 -13.28
N PRO A 346 16.45 -2.73 -12.73
CA PRO A 346 15.47 -3.70 -13.25
C PRO A 346 14.73 -3.22 -14.51
N GLU A 347 15.33 -2.35 -15.34
CA GLU A 347 14.66 -1.72 -16.48
C GLU A 347 14.26 -2.76 -17.54
N VAL A 348 15.14 -3.75 -17.79
CA VAL A 348 14.89 -4.82 -18.76
C VAL A 348 13.76 -5.73 -18.27
N GLU A 349 13.76 -6.10 -17.00
CA GLU A 349 12.72 -6.92 -16.38
C GLU A 349 11.37 -6.20 -16.35
N THR A 350 11.38 -4.90 -16.05
CA THR A 350 10.17 -4.07 -16.01
C THR A 350 9.59 -3.93 -17.41
N ALA A 351 10.42 -3.67 -18.43
CA ALA A 351 9.97 -3.62 -19.82
C ALA A 351 9.40 -4.97 -20.30
N ALA A 352 10.03 -6.09 -19.94
CA ALA A 352 9.53 -7.43 -20.27
C ALA A 352 8.17 -7.71 -19.59
N TRP A 353 8.03 -7.32 -18.32
CA TRP A 353 6.78 -7.41 -17.57
C TRP A 353 5.66 -6.56 -18.19
N ASP A 354 5.95 -5.31 -18.53
CA ASP A 354 4.97 -4.39 -19.14
C ASP A 354 4.54 -4.90 -20.52
N ALA A 355 5.46 -5.45 -21.31
CA ALA A 355 5.15 -6.09 -22.58
C ALA A 355 4.24 -7.32 -22.39
N ARG A 356 4.49 -8.15 -21.36
CA ARG A 356 3.63 -9.28 -21.00
C ARG A 356 2.23 -8.81 -20.62
N MET A 357 2.12 -7.81 -19.75
CA MET A 357 0.84 -7.28 -19.29
C MET A 357 0.04 -6.62 -20.42
N SER A 358 0.75 -5.95 -21.34
CA SER A 358 0.15 -5.39 -22.56
C SER A 358 -0.41 -6.48 -23.47
N ARG A 359 0.33 -7.58 -23.70
CA ARG A 359 -0.20 -8.74 -24.45
C ARG A 359 -1.44 -9.31 -23.78
N LEU A 360 -1.41 -9.51 -22.47
CA LEU A 360 -2.55 -10.05 -21.73
C LEU A 360 -3.79 -9.15 -21.81
N SER A 361 -3.60 -7.82 -21.78
CA SER A 361 -4.68 -6.86 -21.97
C SER A 361 -5.33 -6.96 -23.35
N THR A 362 -4.58 -7.33 -24.40
CA THR A 362 -5.15 -7.58 -25.74
C THR A 362 -5.94 -8.90 -25.82
N VAL A 363 -5.59 -9.88 -24.98
CA VAL A 363 -6.19 -11.23 -24.95
C VAL A 363 -7.45 -11.28 -24.08
N LEU A 364 -7.67 -10.29 -23.20
CA LEU A 364 -8.83 -10.21 -22.30
C LEU A 364 -9.83 -9.13 -22.72
N PRO A 365 -10.65 -9.35 -23.78
CA PRO A 365 -11.72 -8.42 -24.11
C PRO A 365 -12.81 -8.44 -23.03
N LEU A 366 -13.51 -7.31 -22.87
CA LEU A 366 -14.74 -7.23 -22.08
C LEU A 366 -15.77 -8.21 -22.63
N VAL A 367 -16.40 -8.99 -21.75
CA VAL A 367 -17.49 -9.89 -22.13
C VAL A 367 -18.76 -9.05 -22.24
N SER A 368 -19.53 -9.21 -23.32
CA SER A 368 -20.80 -8.50 -23.47
C SER A 368 -21.86 -9.04 -22.50
N ASP A 369 -22.74 -8.14 -22.05
CA ASP A 369 -23.87 -8.48 -21.17
C ASP A 369 -24.71 -9.66 -21.70
N GLU A 370 -24.92 -9.72 -23.02
CA GLU A 370 -25.67 -10.82 -23.66
C GLU A 370 -25.01 -12.18 -23.44
N VAL A 371 -23.68 -12.25 -23.54
CA VAL A 371 -22.91 -13.50 -23.36
C VAL A 371 -22.92 -13.94 -21.90
N ILE A 372 -22.81 -12.99 -20.96
CA ILE A 372 -22.88 -13.30 -19.52
C ILE A 372 -24.28 -13.85 -19.18
N THR A 373 -25.33 -13.19 -19.67
CA THR A 373 -26.71 -13.58 -19.39
C THR A 373 -27.04 -14.94 -20.00
N ASP A 374 -26.63 -15.19 -21.25
CA ASP A 374 -26.81 -16.48 -21.93
C ASP A 374 -26.04 -17.61 -21.21
N ALA A 375 -24.80 -17.37 -20.79
CA ALA A 375 -24.01 -18.33 -20.03
C ALA A 375 -24.65 -18.66 -18.67
N CYS A 376 -25.10 -17.65 -17.91
CA CYS A 376 -25.78 -17.84 -16.64
C CYS A 376 -27.12 -18.57 -16.81
N GLN A 377 -27.89 -18.25 -17.85
CA GLN A 377 -29.17 -18.93 -18.13
C GLN A 377 -28.98 -20.39 -18.53
N LYS A 378 -27.98 -20.67 -19.37
CA LYS A 378 -27.58 -22.05 -19.72
C LYS A 378 -27.13 -22.83 -18.49
N TRP A 379 -26.30 -22.21 -17.65
CA TRP A 379 -25.83 -22.80 -16.40
C TRP A 379 -26.99 -23.10 -15.43
N LEU A 380 -27.92 -22.16 -15.22
CA LEU A 380 -29.11 -22.40 -14.39
C LEU A 380 -30.00 -23.52 -14.92
N THR A 381 -30.16 -23.60 -16.25
CA THR A 381 -30.93 -24.67 -16.89
C THR A 381 -30.25 -26.04 -16.67
N ALA A 382 -28.92 -26.09 -16.72
CA ALA A 382 -28.16 -27.30 -16.38
C ALA A 382 -28.29 -27.65 -14.89
N MET A 383 -28.15 -26.67 -13.99
CA MET A 383 -28.28 -26.87 -12.55
C MET A 383 -29.69 -27.32 -12.15
N ASN A 384 -30.73 -26.83 -12.80
CA ASN A 384 -32.09 -27.32 -12.58
C ASN A 384 -32.20 -28.84 -12.87
N LYS A 385 -31.57 -29.32 -13.95
CA LYS A 385 -31.56 -30.76 -14.27
C LYS A 385 -30.80 -31.58 -13.24
N GLU A 386 -29.63 -31.10 -12.82
CA GLU A 386 -28.80 -31.74 -11.78
C GLU A 386 -29.55 -31.79 -10.44
N VAL A 387 -29.99 -30.63 -9.93
CA VAL A 387 -30.74 -30.52 -8.67
C VAL A 387 -32.02 -31.35 -8.71
N ALA A 388 -32.74 -31.42 -9.84
CA ALA A 388 -33.91 -32.29 -9.97
C ALA A 388 -33.57 -33.79 -9.92
N ALA A 389 -32.39 -34.20 -10.38
CA ALA A 389 -31.93 -35.58 -10.27
C ALA A 389 -31.63 -35.94 -8.81
N TYR A 390 -30.86 -35.12 -8.11
CA TYR A 390 -30.59 -35.31 -6.67
C TYR A 390 -31.85 -35.15 -5.82
N GLY A 391 -32.72 -34.21 -6.17
CA GLY A 391 -33.97 -33.93 -5.46
C GLY A 391 -34.92 -35.12 -5.43
N ARG A 392 -34.99 -35.93 -6.50
CA ARG A 392 -35.77 -37.18 -6.50
C ARG A 392 -35.27 -38.19 -5.47
N GLU A 393 -33.95 -38.27 -5.29
CA GLU A 393 -33.34 -39.17 -4.32
C GLU A 393 -33.45 -38.63 -2.88
N LEU A 394 -33.24 -37.33 -2.71
CA LEU A 394 -33.32 -36.64 -1.41
C LEU A 394 -34.74 -36.61 -0.84
N LEU A 395 -35.75 -36.37 -1.68
CA LEU A 395 -37.16 -36.31 -1.28
C LEU A 395 -37.80 -37.70 -1.13
N GLY A 396 -37.18 -38.76 -1.65
CA GLY A 396 -37.70 -40.12 -1.57
C GLY A 396 -37.89 -40.64 -0.13
N GLY A 397 -37.19 -40.05 0.85
CA GLY A 397 -37.34 -40.37 2.28
C GLY A 397 -38.43 -39.59 3.02
N VAL A 398 -39.04 -38.57 2.41
CA VAL A 398 -40.05 -37.72 3.07
C VAL A 398 -41.44 -38.32 2.86
N GLY A 399 -41.96 -39.00 3.89
CA GLY A 399 -43.22 -39.73 3.81
C GLY A 399 -44.51 -38.90 3.95
N GLY A 400 -44.41 -37.64 4.41
CA GLY A 400 -45.56 -36.80 4.77
C GLY A 400 -45.73 -35.53 3.93
N LEU A 401 -46.98 -35.23 3.53
CA LEU A 401 -47.38 -33.93 2.96
C LEU A 401 -46.99 -32.71 3.85
N PRO A 402 -47.12 -32.76 5.20
CA PRO A 402 -46.72 -31.64 6.06
C PRO A 402 -45.22 -31.38 6.04
N ASP A 403 -44.42 -32.46 5.96
CA ASP A 403 -42.95 -32.38 5.92
C ASP A 403 -42.46 -31.79 4.59
N MET A 404 -43.10 -32.17 3.48
CA MET A 404 -42.83 -31.54 2.17
C MET A 404 -43.20 -30.06 2.16
N ALA A 405 -44.32 -29.68 2.77
CA ALA A 405 -44.73 -28.27 2.88
C ALA A 405 -43.74 -27.47 3.74
N ALA A 406 -43.18 -28.06 4.80
CA ALA A 406 -42.16 -27.43 5.64
C ALA A 406 -40.84 -27.21 4.88
N VAL A 407 -40.40 -28.20 4.08
CA VAL A 407 -39.22 -28.08 3.19
C VAL A 407 -39.45 -26.97 2.16
N GLU A 408 -40.60 -26.96 1.48
CA GLU A 408 -40.93 -25.97 0.47
C GLU A 408 -40.96 -24.54 1.05
N GLU A 409 -41.54 -24.39 2.25
CA GLU A 409 -41.59 -23.11 2.95
C GLU A 409 -40.20 -22.60 3.35
N GLY A 410 -39.30 -23.50 3.78
CA GLY A 410 -37.89 -23.17 4.04
C GLY A 410 -37.18 -22.65 2.79
N VAL A 411 -37.33 -23.34 1.67
CA VAL A 411 -36.72 -22.96 0.39
C VAL A 411 -37.31 -21.64 -0.14
N ARG A 412 -38.63 -21.44 -0.04
CA ARG A 412 -39.29 -20.17 -0.41
C ARG A 412 -38.78 -19.00 0.42
N ARG A 413 -38.57 -19.20 1.72
CA ARG A 413 -37.98 -18.18 2.59
C ARG A 413 -36.56 -17.84 2.16
N ALA A 414 -35.75 -18.84 1.83
CA ALA A 414 -34.40 -18.62 1.32
C ALA A 414 -34.37 -17.89 -0.04
N LEU A 415 -35.36 -18.12 -0.91
CA LEU A 415 -35.51 -17.38 -2.18
C LEU A 415 -35.88 -15.91 -1.97
N ALA A 416 -36.69 -15.61 -0.96
CA ALA A 416 -37.22 -14.26 -0.70
C ALA A 416 -36.20 -13.30 -0.09
N GLY A 417 -35.07 -13.80 0.41
CA GLY A 417 -34.02 -13.03 1.08
C GLY A 417 -34.19 -13.02 2.60
#